data_AF-A0A4V1RWS2-F1
#
_entry.id   AF-A0A4V1RWS2-F1
#
_cell.length_a   1.000
_cell.length_b   1.000
_cell.length_c   1.000
_cell.angle_alpha   90.00
_cell.angle_beta   90.00
_cell.angle_gamma   90.00
#
_symmetry.space_group_name_H-M   'P 1'
#
loop_
_entity.id
_entity.type
_entity.pdbx_description
1 polymer ?
#
loop_
_entity_poly.entity_id
_entity_poly.type
_entity_poly.pdbx_seq_one_letter_code
_entity_poly.pdbx_strand_id
1 'polypeptide(L)'
;MSLPSSGIKWKDYQNSTPTFELTPVEKPDLSPFLIHMTGKNSLVSILKGQNAPKDSNLEKDQGYIKAVQPSFEGQEALYNSKVVCFTESPIFALDFFRYRSYRRWSDNQQYGIGFSKSALIEHRGARPVLYFDTKTNSTVLNLCNKIIDGEYNIVDKDGQLLDYKELFSATKPLLFPLLEETRYQGFMWEREWRCPNSEGINFLHSSIKVICCPAEERREIEDILGDQLKNIDIIESWKEYDDVTNYLKKRKANTDTESLSKIKDINSLDRLIELRTQNEQTLHALAGYYSVFKETVNSLEGQNINETIDNLKNKSAEIAARIKTIEAEIKAKEEQAKLEKKLKTTENNAQN
;
A
#
# COMPACT_ATOMS: atom_id res chain seq x y z
N MET A 1 -27.87 6.57 20.27
CA MET A 1 -27.76 6.08 18.87
C MET A 1 -28.50 4.76 18.80
N SER A 2 -29.55 4.68 17.99
CA SER A 2 -30.28 3.44 17.74
C SER A 2 -29.43 2.50 16.88
N LEU A 3 -29.30 1.24 17.29
CA LEU A 3 -28.67 0.18 16.51
C LEU A 3 -29.47 -0.06 15.20
N PRO A 4 -28.81 -0.38 14.08
CA PRO A 4 -29.50 -0.71 12.84
C PRO A 4 -30.41 -1.94 13.02
N SER A 5 -31.63 -1.85 12.48
CA SER A 5 -32.70 -2.86 12.58
C SER A 5 -32.42 -4.19 11.88
N SER A 6 -31.24 -4.36 11.27
CA SER A 6 -30.85 -5.52 10.46
C SER A 6 -30.29 -6.70 11.26
N GLY A 7 -30.16 -6.59 12.58
CA GLY A 7 -29.51 -7.61 13.41
C GLY A 7 -27.98 -7.67 13.26
N ILE A 8 -27.41 -6.82 12.40
CA ILE A 8 -25.97 -6.70 12.19
C ILE A 8 -25.35 -5.89 13.34
N LYS A 9 -24.28 -6.42 13.93
CA LYS A 9 -23.53 -5.83 15.05
C LYS A 9 -22.25 -5.18 14.53
N TRP A 10 -21.72 -4.21 15.28
CA TRP A 10 -20.42 -3.59 14.95
C TRP A 10 -19.29 -4.63 14.76
N LYS A 11 -19.31 -5.73 15.51
CA LYS A 11 -18.35 -6.83 15.36
C LYS A 11 -18.34 -7.45 13.96
N ASP A 12 -19.46 -7.38 13.24
CA ASP A 12 -19.57 -7.89 11.88
C ASP A 12 -18.87 -6.97 10.86
N TYR A 13 -18.57 -5.72 11.25
CA TYR A 13 -17.79 -4.74 10.47
C TYR A 13 -16.41 -4.45 11.08
N GLN A 14 -16.02 -5.18 12.15
CA GLN A 14 -14.74 -4.95 12.80
C GLN A 14 -13.61 -5.42 11.88
N ASN A 15 -12.74 -4.49 11.51
CA ASN A 15 -11.50 -4.82 10.83
C ASN A 15 -10.46 -5.32 11.84
N SER A 16 -10.00 -6.57 11.66
CA SER A 16 -8.94 -7.20 12.45
C SER A 16 -7.62 -7.33 11.70
N THR A 17 -7.56 -6.89 10.44
CA THR A 17 -6.36 -6.92 9.61
C THR A 17 -5.27 -6.03 10.24
N PRO A 18 -4.04 -6.54 10.43
CA PRO A 18 -2.93 -5.74 10.93
C PRO A 18 -2.69 -4.50 10.07
N THR A 19 -2.31 -3.37 10.69
CA THR A 19 -2.14 -2.07 9.99
C THR A 19 -1.24 -2.15 8.75
N PHE A 20 -0.17 -2.95 8.80
CA PHE A 20 0.78 -3.09 7.70
C PHE A 20 0.34 -4.09 6.61
N GLU A 21 -0.73 -4.83 6.87
CA GLU A 21 -1.38 -5.73 5.93
C GLU A 21 -2.67 -5.14 5.35
N LEU A 22 -3.09 -3.96 5.85
CA LEU A 22 -4.23 -3.25 5.30
C LEU A 22 -4.04 -2.97 3.81
N THR A 23 -5.09 -3.28 3.06
CA THR A 23 -5.19 -3.05 1.63
C THR A 23 -6.17 -1.89 1.36
N PRO A 24 -6.30 -1.46 0.09
CA PRO A 24 -7.33 -0.51 -0.30
C PRO A 24 -8.76 -0.99 -0.01
N VAL A 25 -9.00 -2.30 0.16
CA VAL A 25 -10.31 -2.86 0.51
C VAL A 25 -10.74 -2.37 1.88
N GLU A 26 -9.84 -2.42 2.86
CA GLU A 26 -10.11 -1.94 4.21
C GLU A 26 -9.96 -0.43 4.36
N LYS A 27 -8.95 0.14 3.68
CA LYS A 27 -8.57 1.54 3.83
C LYS A 27 -8.08 2.10 2.48
N PRO A 28 -8.97 2.72 1.67
CA PRO A 28 -8.73 3.07 0.27
C PRO A 28 -7.55 4.01 -0.01
N ASP A 29 -7.07 4.75 0.99
CA ASP A 29 -5.90 5.62 0.85
C ASP A 29 -4.57 4.90 1.13
N LEU A 30 -4.57 3.66 1.63
CA LEU A 30 -3.35 2.86 1.83
C LEU A 30 -2.96 2.08 0.57
N SER A 31 -1.68 1.74 0.49
CA SER A 31 -1.15 0.80 -0.50
C SER A 31 -0.54 -0.39 0.24
N PRO A 32 -0.69 -1.64 -0.27
CA PRO A 32 0.03 -2.78 0.28
C PRO A 32 1.52 -2.75 -0.15
N PHE A 33 1.89 -1.81 -1.03
CA PHE A 33 3.22 -1.67 -1.58
C PHE A 33 3.92 -0.39 -1.08
N LEU A 34 5.23 -0.50 -0.87
CA LEU A 34 6.10 0.66 -0.76
C LEU A 34 6.87 0.81 -2.08
N ILE A 35 6.80 2.00 -2.68
CA ILE A 35 7.30 2.25 -4.03
C ILE A 35 8.51 3.16 -3.96
N HIS A 36 9.61 2.72 -4.57
CA HIS A 36 10.79 3.55 -4.79
C HIS A 36 10.62 4.27 -6.14
N MET A 37 10.28 5.57 -6.07
CA MET A 37 10.14 6.43 -7.24
C MET A 37 11.50 6.74 -7.85
N THR A 38 11.61 6.66 -9.18
CA THR A 38 12.88 6.77 -9.91
C THR A 38 12.67 7.23 -11.35
N GLY A 39 13.76 7.47 -12.08
CA GLY A 39 13.74 7.76 -13.53
C GLY A 39 14.00 6.51 -14.37
N LYS A 40 13.75 6.58 -15.69
CA LYS A 40 13.92 5.43 -16.62
C LYS A 40 15.26 4.73 -16.46
N ASN A 41 16.33 5.47 -16.73
CA ASN A 41 17.69 4.91 -16.76
C ASN A 41 18.06 4.36 -15.39
N SER A 42 17.59 5.02 -14.33
CA SER A 42 17.79 4.57 -12.96
C SER A 42 17.07 3.25 -12.67
N LEU A 43 15.83 3.06 -13.13
CA LEU A 43 15.10 1.78 -12.98
C LEU A 43 15.85 0.63 -13.66
N VAL A 44 16.29 0.83 -14.90
CA VAL A 44 17.07 -0.18 -15.64
C VAL A 44 18.37 -0.51 -14.90
N SER A 45 19.12 0.49 -14.44
CA SER A 45 20.34 0.29 -13.64
C SER A 45 20.07 -0.40 -12.31
N ILE A 46 18.94 -0.10 -11.65
CA ILE A 46 18.48 -0.76 -10.43
C ILE A 46 18.24 -2.24 -10.70
N LEU A 47 17.46 -2.58 -11.73
CA LEU A 47 17.13 -3.96 -12.08
C LEU A 47 18.36 -4.76 -12.49
N LYS A 48 19.31 -4.15 -13.22
CA LYS A 48 20.58 -4.76 -13.60
C LYS A 48 21.62 -4.79 -12.47
N GLY A 49 21.32 -4.24 -11.30
CA GLY A 49 22.26 -4.17 -10.17
C GLY A 49 23.47 -3.26 -10.37
N GLN A 50 23.48 -2.41 -11.40
CA GLN A 50 24.64 -1.59 -11.80
C GLN A 50 24.99 -0.50 -10.77
N ASN A 51 24.06 -0.18 -9.87
CA ASN A 51 24.23 0.81 -8.82
C ASN A 51 24.94 0.27 -7.57
N ALA A 52 25.26 -1.03 -7.55
CA ALA A 52 25.81 -1.68 -6.39
C ALA A 52 27.32 -1.36 -6.19
N PRO A 53 27.82 -1.42 -4.94
CA PRO A 53 29.25 -1.24 -4.66
C PRO A 53 30.11 -2.20 -5.49
N LYS A 54 31.33 -1.80 -5.88
CA LYS A 54 32.20 -2.63 -6.74
C LYS A 54 32.50 -4.03 -6.17
N ASP A 55 32.45 -4.17 -4.85
CA ASP A 55 32.74 -5.41 -4.14
C ASP A 55 31.48 -6.24 -3.83
N SER A 56 30.31 -5.83 -4.35
CA SER A 56 29.07 -6.56 -4.12
C SER A 56 28.90 -7.71 -5.12
N ASN A 57 28.84 -8.93 -4.57
CA ASN A 57 28.52 -10.14 -5.33
C ASN A 57 27.00 -10.24 -5.52
N LEU A 58 26.47 -9.49 -6.48
CA LEU A 58 25.08 -9.68 -6.90
C LEU A 58 24.95 -10.93 -7.75
N GLU A 59 24.00 -11.78 -7.38
CA GLU A 59 23.67 -12.95 -8.18
C GLU A 59 22.85 -12.56 -9.42
N LYS A 60 22.69 -13.51 -10.35
CA LYS A 60 21.77 -13.37 -11.46
C LYS A 60 20.35 -13.11 -10.91
N ASP A 61 19.58 -12.25 -11.58
CA ASP A 61 18.20 -11.89 -11.21
C ASP A 61 18.10 -11.10 -9.89
N GLN A 62 19.20 -10.45 -9.47
CA GLN A 62 19.20 -9.47 -8.38
C GLN A 62 19.30 -8.04 -8.89
N GLY A 63 18.52 -7.15 -8.28
CA GLY A 63 18.63 -5.72 -8.43
C GLY A 63 19.21 -5.05 -7.19
N TYR A 64 19.52 -3.75 -7.32
CA TYR A 64 20.08 -2.96 -6.25
C TYR A 64 19.57 -1.52 -6.24
N ILE A 65 19.03 -1.08 -5.10
CA ILE A 65 18.68 0.31 -4.84
C ILE A 65 19.74 0.92 -3.92
N LYS A 66 20.45 1.91 -4.44
CA LYS A 66 21.50 2.62 -3.71
C LYS A 66 20.90 3.55 -2.65
N ALA A 67 21.51 3.58 -1.48
CA ALA A 67 21.14 4.55 -0.46
C ALA A 67 21.58 5.96 -0.84
N VAL A 68 20.74 6.94 -0.53
CA VAL A 68 20.98 8.36 -0.77
C VAL A 68 20.79 9.15 0.51
N GLN A 69 21.47 10.28 0.63
CA GLN A 69 21.17 11.27 1.65
C GLN A 69 19.99 12.12 1.13
N PRO A 70 18.82 12.10 1.78
CA PRO A 70 17.70 12.94 1.41
C PRO A 70 18.08 14.41 1.50
N SER A 71 17.67 15.19 0.50
CA SER A 71 17.85 16.64 0.48
C SER A 71 16.56 17.32 0.91
N PHE A 72 16.66 18.26 1.84
CA PHE A 72 15.57 19.15 2.27
C PHE A 72 16.03 20.54 1.88
N GLU A 73 15.27 21.27 1.05
CA GLU A 73 15.63 22.60 0.50
C GLU A 73 16.31 23.52 1.55
N GLY A 74 17.65 23.46 1.67
CA GLY A 74 18.47 24.30 2.56
C GLY A 74 18.71 23.82 4.01
N GLN A 75 18.35 22.59 4.40
CA GLN A 75 18.59 22.05 5.76
C GLN A 75 19.49 20.81 5.79
N GLU A 76 20.25 20.52 4.74
CA GLU A 76 21.07 19.30 4.64
C GLU A 76 22.21 19.22 5.67
N ALA A 77 22.54 20.32 6.37
CA ALA A 77 23.70 20.40 7.24
C ALA A 77 23.65 19.47 8.48
N LEU A 78 22.45 19.16 9.00
CA LEU A 78 22.31 18.35 10.24
C LEU A 78 21.97 16.88 9.97
N TYR A 79 21.40 16.57 8.80
CA TYR A 79 21.02 15.21 8.42
C TYR A 79 22.08 14.61 7.50
N ASN A 80 22.86 13.66 8.01
CA ASN A 80 23.95 13.00 7.27
C ASN A 80 23.77 11.47 7.15
N SER A 81 22.55 10.96 7.39
CA SER A 81 22.26 9.55 7.20
C SER A 81 22.01 9.23 5.73
N LYS A 82 22.50 8.07 5.26
CA LYS A 82 22.11 7.52 3.96
C LYS A 82 21.01 6.50 4.17
N VAL A 83 19.97 6.57 3.34
CA VAL A 83 18.78 5.72 3.43
C VAL A 83 18.29 5.33 2.04
N VAL A 84 17.53 4.24 1.96
CA VAL A 84 16.68 3.97 0.80
C VAL A 84 15.26 4.46 1.11
N CYS A 85 14.76 5.41 0.32
CA CYS A 85 13.44 5.99 0.48
C CYS A 85 12.40 5.25 -0.37
N PHE A 86 11.22 5.08 0.21
CA PHE A 86 10.03 4.60 -0.45
C PHE A 86 8.85 5.50 -0.10
N THR A 87 7.82 5.41 -0.92
CA THR A 87 6.58 6.15 -0.73
C THR A 87 5.41 5.16 -0.64
N GLU A 88 4.57 5.35 0.37
CA GLU A 88 3.27 4.69 0.48
C GLU A 88 2.17 5.66 0.02
N SER A 89 1.68 5.45 -1.19
CA SER A 89 0.55 6.17 -1.77
C SER A 89 -0.27 5.21 -2.61
N PRO A 90 -1.58 5.40 -2.76
CA PRO A 90 -2.36 4.68 -3.76
C PRO A 90 -1.69 4.84 -5.13
N ILE A 91 -1.63 3.74 -5.90
CA ILE A 91 -0.85 3.69 -7.15
C ILE A 91 -1.30 4.78 -8.14
N PHE A 92 -2.61 4.99 -8.27
CA PHE A 92 -3.20 6.02 -9.14
C PHE A 92 -2.80 7.46 -8.75
N ALA A 93 -2.28 7.68 -7.54
CA ALA A 93 -1.92 8.99 -7.03
C ALA A 93 -0.41 9.27 -7.03
N LEU A 94 0.42 8.30 -7.46
CA LEU A 94 1.89 8.42 -7.40
C LEU A 94 2.44 9.61 -8.21
N ASP A 95 1.86 9.90 -9.38
CA ASP A 95 2.43 10.94 -10.25
C ASP A 95 2.23 12.36 -9.71
N PHE A 96 1.40 12.54 -8.67
CA PHE A 96 1.33 13.78 -7.91
C PHE A 96 2.73 14.26 -7.46
N PHE A 97 3.59 13.34 -7.02
CA PHE A 97 4.90 13.66 -6.47
C PHE A 97 5.84 14.31 -7.49
N ARG A 98 5.68 13.98 -8.77
CA ARG A 98 6.42 14.58 -9.87
C ARG A 98 6.00 16.04 -10.07
N TYR A 99 4.70 16.30 -10.15
CA TYR A 99 4.19 17.67 -10.33
C TYR A 99 4.46 18.59 -9.15
N ARG A 100 4.70 18.04 -7.96
CA ARG A 100 4.97 18.83 -6.77
C ARG A 100 6.41 19.33 -6.68
N SER A 101 7.36 18.55 -7.17
CA SER A 101 8.79 18.87 -7.11
C SER A 101 9.33 19.10 -8.51
N TYR A 102 9.75 20.33 -8.80
CA TYR A 102 10.35 20.67 -10.09
C TYR A 102 11.54 19.76 -10.41
N ARG A 103 12.34 19.41 -9.41
CA ARG A 103 13.44 18.45 -9.57
C ARG A 103 12.93 17.06 -9.97
N ARG A 104 11.92 16.52 -9.29
CA ARG A 104 11.37 15.20 -9.66
C ARG A 104 10.75 15.23 -11.06
N TRP A 105 10.13 16.35 -11.43
CA TRP A 105 9.61 16.59 -12.79
C TRP A 105 10.73 16.66 -13.84
N SER A 106 11.79 17.43 -13.59
CA SER A 106 12.94 17.56 -14.50
C SER A 106 13.73 16.26 -14.64
N ASP A 107 13.82 15.48 -13.57
CA ASP A 107 14.49 14.18 -13.53
C ASP A 107 13.63 13.06 -14.16
N ASN A 108 12.44 13.40 -14.67
CA ASN A 108 11.46 12.47 -15.22
C ASN A 108 11.20 11.27 -14.30
N GLN A 109 10.95 11.55 -13.00
CA GLN A 109 10.65 10.52 -12.00
C GLN A 109 9.22 9.98 -12.14
N GLN A 110 8.91 9.48 -13.32
CA GLN A 110 7.67 8.78 -13.62
C GLN A 110 7.79 7.31 -13.20
N TYR A 111 8.99 6.74 -13.11
CA TYR A 111 9.18 5.31 -12.90
C TYR A 111 9.09 4.93 -11.43
N GLY A 112 8.76 3.67 -11.16
CA GLY A 112 8.67 3.16 -9.81
C GLY A 112 8.93 1.66 -9.75
N ILE A 113 9.55 1.22 -8.66
CA ILE A 113 9.67 -0.20 -8.30
C ILE A 113 9.08 -0.41 -6.92
N GLY A 114 8.07 -1.27 -6.83
CA GLY A 114 7.30 -1.49 -5.61
C GLY A 114 7.42 -2.91 -5.09
N PHE A 115 7.50 -2.99 -3.76
CA PHE A 115 7.65 -4.22 -3.01
C PHE A 115 6.53 -4.34 -1.99
N SER A 116 6.27 -5.57 -1.54
CA SER A 116 5.39 -5.79 -0.39
C SER A 116 5.87 -5.00 0.83
N LYS A 117 4.95 -4.23 1.42
CA LYS A 117 5.21 -3.45 2.63
C LYS A 117 5.62 -4.34 3.80
N SER A 118 4.93 -5.46 4.01
CA SER A 118 5.28 -6.41 5.09
C SER A 118 6.67 -7.01 4.88
N ALA A 119 7.01 -7.40 3.65
CA ALA A 119 8.33 -7.97 3.33
C ALA A 119 9.48 -6.97 3.57
N LEU A 120 9.30 -5.69 3.22
CA LEU A 120 10.31 -4.65 3.48
C LEU A 120 10.46 -4.36 4.98
N ILE A 121 9.37 -4.42 5.74
CA ILE A 121 9.39 -4.24 7.20
C ILE A 121 10.17 -5.38 7.86
N GLU A 122 9.87 -6.62 7.49
CA GLU A 122 10.38 -7.83 8.12
C GLU A 122 11.84 -8.11 7.73
N HIS A 123 12.17 -7.99 6.44
CA HIS A 123 13.46 -8.45 5.90
C HIS A 123 14.45 -7.32 5.58
N ARG A 124 14.00 -6.06 5.59
CA ARG A 124 14.83 -4.89 5.26
C ARG A 124 14.77 -3.79 6.32
N GLY A 125 13.93 -3.91 7.34
CA GLY A 125 13.83 -2.91 8.40
C GLY A 125 13.25 -1.57 7.93
N ALA A 126 12.49 -1.54 6.83
CA ALA A 126 11.83 -0.32 6.39
C ALA A 126 10.82 0.16 7.46
N ARG A 127 10.83 1.45 7.77
CA ARG A 127 9.94 2.07 8.77
C ARG A 127 9.37 3.39 8.26
N PRO A 128 8.17 3.77 8.71
CA PRO A 128 7.64 5.08 8.39
C PRO A 128 8.51 6.14 9.04
N VAL A 129 8.60 7.28 8.38
CA VAL A 129 9.31 8.45 8.87
C VAL A 129 8.60 9.08 10.08
N LEU A 130 9.39 9.61 11.01
CA LEU A 130 8.94 10.40 12.15
C LEU A 130 8.98 11.88 11.77
N TYR A 131 7.80 12.48 11.68
CA TYR A 131 7.65 13.89 11.33
C TYR A 131 7.63 14.76 12.60
N PHE A 132 8.49 15.78 12.62
CA PHE A 132 8.51 16.81 13.67
C PHE A 132 8.46 18.19 13.02
N ASP A 133 8.03 19.22 13.75
CA ASP A 133 8.27 20.59 13.30
C ASP A 133 9.78 20.81 13.10
N THR A 134 10.13 21.72 12.21
CA THR A 134 11.48 22.02 11.74
C THR A 134 12.46 22.24 12.89
N LYS A 135 12.04 22.97 13.93
CA LYS A 135 12.89 23.30 15.08
C LYS A 135 13.12 22.06 15.96
N THR A 136 12.06 21.33 16.26
CA THR A 136 12.15 20.07 17.02
C THR A 136 12.99 19.05 16.27
N ASN A 137 12.74 18.86 14.97
CA ASN A 137 13.50 17.95 14.12
C ASN A 137 15.01 18.27 14.15
N SER A 138 15.38 19.53 13.96
CA SER A 138 16.77 19.98 13.99
C SER A 138 17.42 19.74 15.36
N THR A 139 16.68 20.00 16.44
CA THR A 139 17.16 19.79 17.81
C THR A 139 17.40 18.30 18.09
N VAL A 140 16.47 17.44 17.69
CA VAL A 140 16.57 15.99 17.86
C VAL A 140 17.69 15.42 16.99
N LEU A 141 17.84 15.87 15.73
CA LEU A 141 18.96 15.49 14.87
C LEU A 141 20.31 15.84 15.49
N ASN A 142 20.44 17.06 16.00
CA ASN A 142 21.66 17.49 16.68
C ASN A 142 21.94 16.64 17.93
N LEU A 143 20.92 16.33 18.72
CA LEU A 143 21.05 15.43 19.88
C LEU A 143 21.52 14.03 19.44
N CYS A 144 20.95 13.47 18.38
CA CYS A 144 21.37 12.20 17.82
C CYS A 144 22.85 12.24 17.43
N ASN A 145 23.27 13.28 16.71
CA ASN A 145 24.67 13.45 16.28
C ASN A 145 25.60 13.46 17.50
N LYS A 146 25.33 14.31 18.49
CA LYS A 146 26.18 14.43 19.69
C LYS A 146 26.29 13.13 20.49
N ILE A 147 25.23 12.34 20.58
CA ILE A 147 25.27 11.04 21.28
C ILE A 147 26.07 10.01 20.46
N ILE A 148 25.80 9.92 19.15
CA ILE A 148 26.48 8.98 18.25
C ILE A 148 27.98 9.27 18.21
N ASP A 149 28.34 10.55 18.08
CA ASP A 149 29.72 11.04 18.01
C ASP A 149 30.43 11.00 19.37
N GLY A 150 29.71 10.69 20.47
CA GLY A 150 30.27 10.57 21.82
C GLY A 150 30.52 11.89 22.54
N GLU A 151 30.00 13.01 22.02
CA GLU A 151 30.04 14.30 22.71
C GLU A 151 29.15 14.30 23.96
N TYR A 152 27.99 13.62 23.91
CA TYR A 152 27.04 13.50 25.01
C TYR A 152 26.94 12.06 25.53
N ASN A 153 26.99 11.94 26.86
CA ASN A 153 26.75 10.70 27.58
C ASN A 153 25.36 10.75 28.22
N ILE A 154 24.63 9.64 28.13
CA ILE A 154 23.39 9.45 28.86
C ILE A 154 23.72 8.68 30.13
N VAL A 155 23.27 9.20 31.27
CA VAL A 155 23.42 8.54 32.56
C VAL A 155 22.05 8.31 33.20
N ASP A 156 21.93 7.24 33.96
CA ASP A 156 20.75 7.03 34.81
C ASP A 156 20.76 7.97 36.03
N LYS A 157 19.75 7.85 36.88
CA LYS A 157 19.59 8.64 38.11
C LYS A 157 20.74 8.44 39.11
N ASP A 158 21.46 7.32 39.02
CA ASP A 158 22.56 6.93 39.91
C ASP A 158 23.92 7.27 39.28
N GLY A 159 23.93 7.89 38.09
CA GLY A 159 25.13 8.31 37.37
C GLY A 159 25.78 7.21 36.53
N GLN A 160 25.13 6.05 36.36
CA GLN A 160 25.67 4.98 35.52
C GLN A 160 25.49 5.31 34.04
N LEU A 161 26.54 5.09 33.25
CA LEU A 161 26.53 5.33 31.81
C LEU A 161 25.60 4.32 31.13
N LEU A 162 24.65 4.84 30.35
CA LEU A 162 23.76 4.06 29.50
C LEU A 162 24.15 4.25 28.04
N ASP A 163 24.52 3.16 27.37
CA ASP A 163 24.83 3.21 25.94
C ASP A 163 23.53 3.09 25.11
N TYR A 164 23.15 4.21 24.49
CA TYR A 164 22.03 4.28 23.55
C TYR A 164 22.46 4.57 22.11
N LYS A 165 23.75 4.50 21.78
CA LYS A 165 24.24 4.88 20.45
C LYS A 165 23.54 4.12 19.33
N GLU A 166 23.27 2.84 19.52
CA GLU A 166 22.55 2.01 18.56
C GLU A 166 21.10 2.50 18.35
N LEU A 167 20.37 2.81 19.43
CA LEU A 167 19.01 3.34 19.36
C LEU A 167 18.97 4.66 18.59
N PHE A 168 19.89 5.59 18.89
CA PHE A 168 19.98 6.87 18.19
C PHE A 168 20.39 6.69 16.72
N SER A 169 21.29 5.75 16.43
CA SER A 169 21.71 5.40 15.06
C SER A 169 20.57 4.80 14.24
N ALA A 170 19.69 4.02 14.85
CA ALA A 170 18.50 3.46 14.20
C ALA A 170 17.37 4.49 14.04
N THR A 171 17.24 5.44 14.97
CA THR A 171 16.16 6.44 14.97
C THR A 171 16.46 7.62 14.05
N LYS A 172 17.69 8.13 14.09
CA LYS A 172 18.11 9.33 13.33
C LYS A 172 17.75 9.29 11.83
N PRO A 173 17.95 8.17 11.10
CA PRO A 173 17.58 8.08 9.70
C PRO A 173 16.08 8.31 9.44
N LEU A 174 15.22 8.04 10.42
CA LEU A 174 13.77 8.15 10.29
C LEU A 174 13.26 9.58 10.55
N LEU A 175 14.09 10.51 11.00
CA LEU A 175 13.68 11.88 11.32
C LEU A 175 13.48 12.72 10.06
N PHE A 176 12.38 13.47 10.00
CA PHE A 176 12.03 14.34 8.88
C PHE A 176 11.24 15.57 9.38
N PRO A 177 11.53 16.78 8.87
CA PRO A 177 10.77 17.98 9.24
C PRO A 177 9.41 18.03 8.53
N LEU A 178 8.36 18.52 9.19
CA LEU A 178 7.02 18.73 8.59
C LEU A 178 7.01 19.77 7.46
N LEU A 179 8.12 20.50 7.28
CA LEU A 179 8.32 21.57 6.31
C LEU A 179 7.27 22.68 6.45
N GLU A 180 6.76 22.87 7.67
CA GLU A 180 5.64 23.75 8.02
C GLU A 180 5.92 25.23 7.72
N GLU A 181 7.19 25.62 7.66
CA GLU A 181 7.64 26.97 7.32
C GLU A 181 7.85 27.18 5.80
N THR A 182 7.57 26.16 4.98
CA THR A 182 7.79 26.22 3.52
C THR A 182 6.46 26.31 2.77
N ARG A 183 6.52 26.63 1.48
CA ARG A 183 5.35 26.47 0.58
C ARG A 183 4.86 25.02 0.46
N TYR A 184 5.59 24.06 1.04
CA TYR A 184 5.32 22.63 1.11
C TYR A 184 4.78 22.17 2.47
N GLN A 185 4.39 23.10 3.34
CA GLN A 185 3.89 22.81 4.69
C GLN A 185 2.81 21.72 4.75
N GLY A 186 2.91 20.87 5.79
CA GLY A 186 1.88 19.89 6.14
C GLY A 186 1.73 18.75 5.14
N PHE A 187 2.71 18.56 4.26
CA PHE A 187 2.66 17.51 3.25
C PHE A 187 3.01 16.13 3.85
N MET A 188 2.07 15.59 4.62
CA MET A 188 2.14 14.27 5.24
C MET A 188 1.50 13.17 4.38
N TRP A 189 1.09 13.49 3.14
CA TRP A 189 0.43 12.55 2.23
C TRP A 189 1.43 11.65 1.50
N GLU A 190 2.66 12.12 1.25
CA GLU A 190 3.80 11.23 1.01
C GLU A 190 4.11 10.57 2.35
N ARG A 191 3.45 9.45 2.64
CA ARG A 191 3.87 8.60 3.75
C ARG A 191 5.24 8.06 3.35
N GLU A 192 6.30 8.78 3.73
CA GLU A 192 7.66 8.40 3.44
C GLU A 192 8.07 7.26 4.36
N TRP A 193 8.67 6.25 3.75
CA TRP A 193 9.25 5.11 4.43
C TRP A 193 10.74 5.07 4.13
N ARG A 194 11.54 4.76 5.14
CA ARG A 194 12.99 4.68 5.00
C ARG A 194 13.50 3.33 5.46
N CYS A 195 14.42 2.79 4.69
CA CYS A 195 15.27 1.69 5.11
C CYS A 195 16.62 2.28 5.57
N PRO A 196 16.96 2.17 6.87
CA PRO A 196 18.20 2.70 7.43
C PRO A 196 19.38 1.78 7.09
N ASN A 197 19.75 1.71 5.81
CA ASN A 197 20.92 1.02 5.32
C ASN A 197 21.77 2.01 4.51
N SER A 198 23.00 2.27 4.97
CA SER A 198 23.87 3.29 4.39
C SER A 198 24.47 2.92 3.03
N GLU A 199 24.52 1.63 2.71
CA GLU A 199 24.99 1.13 1.42
C GLU A 199 23.86 1.12 0.41
N GLY A 200 22.71 0.61 0.80
CA GLY A 200 21.55 0.40 -0.07
C GLY A 200 20.88 -0.92 0.24
N ILE A 201 20.05 -1.39 -0.68
CA ILE A 201 19.40 -2.71 -0.56
C ILE A 201 19.57 -3.50 -1.84
N ASN A 202 19.89 -4.78 -1.71
CA ASN A 202 19.74 -5.76 -2.77
C ASN A 202 18.37 -6.45 -2.65
N PHE A 203 17.86 -6.91 -3.78
CA PHE A 203 16.59 -7.63 -3.85
C PHE A 203 16.58 -8.58 -5.03
N LEU A 204 15.85 -9.69 -4.88
CA LEU A 204 15.57 -10.60 -5.99
C LEU A 204 14.48 -9.99 -6.88
N HIS A 205 14.56 -10.19 -8.19
CA HIS A 205 13.50 -9.74 -9.12
C HIS A 205 12.12 -10.34 -8.75
N SER A 206 12.09 -11.56 -8.21
CA SER A 206 10.86 -12.22 -7.72
C SER A 206 10.19 -11.52 -6.53
N SER A 207 10.90 -10.64 -5.83
CA SER A 207 10.35 -9.85 -4.71
C SER A 207 9.59 -8.60 -5.16
N ILE A 208 9.78 -8.19 -6.42
CA ILE A 208 9.06 -7.07 -7.01
C ILE A 208 7.58 -7.47 -7.11
N LYS A 209 6.69 -6.53 -6.80
CA LYS A 209 5.24 -6.71 -6.93
C LYS A 209 4.63 -5.79 -7.96
N VAL A 210 5.16 -4.58 -8.06
CA VAL A 210 4.66 -3.59 -9.02
C VAL A 210 5.83 -2.86 -9.65
N ILE A 211 5.70 -2.58 -10.95
CA ILE A 211 6.55 -1.64 -11.67
C ILE A 211 5.66 -0.57 -12.29
N CYS A 212 6.01 0.68 -12.01
CA CYS A 212 5.44 1.81 -12.71
C CYS A 212 6.41 2.19 -13.84
N CYS A 213 6.02 1.94 -15.10
CA CYS A 213 6.71 2.49 -16.28
C CYS A 213 5.76 2.79 -17.46
N PRO A 214 6.00 3.84 -18.28
CA PRO A 214 5.19 4.15 -19.47
C PRO A 214 5.17 3.01 -20.48
N ALA A 215 4.07 2.85 -21.22
CA ALA A 215 3.87 1.75 -22.16
C ALA A 215 5.00 1.64 -23.19
N GLU A 216 5.47 2.77 -23.71
CA GLU A 216 6.52 2.84 -24.72
C GLU A 216 7.89 2.35 -24.24
N GLU A 217 8.09 2.22 -22.92
CA GLU A 217 9.37 1.84 -22.32
C GLU A 217 9.34 0.48 -21.62
N ARG A 218 8.19 -0.19 -21.67
CA ARG A 218 7.95 -1.48 -21.04
C ARG A 218 8.88 -2.58 -21.54
N ARG A 219 9.19 -2.61 -22.84
CA ARG A 219 9.93 -3.71 -23.50
C ARG A 219 11.30 -3.98 -22.88
N GLU A 220 12.09 -2.94 -22.57
CA GLU A 220 13.42 -3.13 -21.97
C GLU A 220 13.32 -3.76 -20.57
N ILE A 221 12.29 -3.40 -19.81
CA ILE A 221 12.04 -3.95 -18.47
C ILE A 221 11.63 -5.43 -18.56
N GLU A 222 10.77 -5.76 -19.54
CA GLU A 222 10.36 -7.15 -19.81
C GLU A 222 11.56 -8.03 -20.18
N ASP A 223 12.46 -7.52 -21.03
CA ASP A 223 13.68 -8.24 -21.43
C ASP A 223 14.61 -8.52 -20.23
N ILE A 224 14.66 -7.62 -19.24
CA ILE A 224 15.48 -7.80 -18.03
C ILE A 224 14.86 -8.80 -17.05
N LEU A 225 13.54 -8.72 -16.84
CA LEU A 225 12.84 -9.54 -15.84
C LEU A 225 12.51 -10.95 -16.33
N GLY A 226 12.36 -11.12 -17.65
CA GLY A 226 12.06 -12.40 -18.27
C GLY A 226 10.87 -13.10 -17.61
N ASP A 227 11.08 -14.33 -17.15
CA ASP A 227 10.04 -15.15 -16.51
C ASP A 227 9.50 -14.58 -15.20
N GLN A 228 10.26 -13.73 -14.50
CA GLN A 228 9.83 -13.14 -13.23
C GLN A 228 8.66 -12.16 -13.42
N LEU A 229 8.50 -11.64 -14.64
CA LEU A 229 7.43 -10.71 -15.00
C LEU A 229 6.02 -11.27 -14.73
N LYS A 230 5.84 -12.60 -14.78
CA LYS A 230 4.54 -13.25 -14.56
C LYS A 230 3.89 -12.91 -13.21
N ASN A 231 4.70 -12.48 -12.23
CA ASN A 231 4.25 -12.15 -10.88
C ASN A 231 4.39 -10.66 -10.54
N ILE A 232 4.58 -9.80 -11.55
CA ILE A 232 4.81 -8.37 -11.39
C ILE A 232 3.74 -7.60 -12.16
N ASP A 233 3.02 -6.73 -11.47
CA ASP A 233 2.06 -5.84 -12.08
C ASP A 233 2.78 -4.64 -12.73
N ILE A 234 2.61 -4.45 -14.04
CA ILE A 234 3.10 -3.26 -14.74
C ILE A 234 1.95 -2.26 -14.88
N ILE A 235 2.12 -1.06 -14.34
CA ILE A 235 1.06 -0.05 -14.23
C ILE A 235 1.52 1.29 -14.80
N GLU A 236 0.61 1.96 -15.52
CA GLU A 236 0.81 3.31 -16.07
C GLU A 236 0.23 4.40 -15.16
N SER A 237 0.80 4.56 -13.96
CA SER A 237 0.23 5.42 -12.91
C SER A 237 0.09 6.91 -13.27
N TRP A 238 0.88 7.43 -14.22
CA TRP A 238 0.79 8.84 -14.67
C TRP A 238 -0.46 9.10 -15.50
N LYS A 239 -0.84 8.18 -16.39
CA LYS A 239 -2.02 8.35 -17.24
C LYS A 239 -3.28 8.44 -16.39
N GLU A 240 -3.39 7.55 -15.40
CA GLU A 240 -4.52 7.54 -14.45
C GLU A 240 -4.59 8.85 -13.65
N TYR A 241 -3.45 9.35 -13.14
CA TYR A 241 -3.41 10.60 -12.39
C TYR A 241 -3.81 11.81 -13.25
N ASP A 242 -3.25 11.93 -14.45
CA ASP A 242 -3.53 13.03 -15.37
C ASP A 242 -5.00 13.01 -15.81
N ASP A 243 -5.56 11.83 -16.11
CA ASP A 243 -6.97 11.69 -16.49
C ASP A 243 -7.90 12.16 -15.37
N VAL A 244 -7.66 11.71 -14.14
CA VAL A 244 -8.45 12.10 -12.95
C VAL A 244 -8.31 13.60 -12.68
N THR A 245 -7.09 14.13 -12.69
CA THR A 245 -6.88 15.56 -12.36
C THR A 245 -7.37 16.50 -13.45
N ASN A 246 -7.20 16.14 -14.74
CA ASN A 246 -7.73 16.93 -15.85
C ASN A 246 -9.26 16.95 -15.84
N TYR A 247 -9.89 15.81 -15.51
CA TYR A 247 -11.33 15.76 -15.29
C TYR A 247 -11.77 16.68 -14.14
N LEU A 248 -11.12 16.59 -12.97
CA LEU A 248 -11.45 17.44 -11.82
C LEU A 248 -11.21 18.93 -12.08
N LYS A 249 -10.17 19.29 -12.85
CA LYS A 249 -9.91 20.68 -13.29
C LYS A 249 -11.01 21.18 -14.24
N LYS A 250 -11.40 20.38 -15.24
CA LYS A 250 -12.54 20.70 -16.13
C LYS A 250 -13.83 20.88 -15.34
N ARG A 251 -14.06 20.03 -14.33
CA ARG A 251 -15.19 20.17 -13.40
C ARG A 251 -15.10 21.49 -12.63
N LYS A 252 -13.97 21.83 -12.01
CA LYS A 252 -13.83 23.09 -11.25
C LYS A 252 -14.07 24.34 -12.13
N ALA A 253 -13.64 24.29 -13.38
CA ALA A 253 -13.85 25.37 -14.34
C ALA A 253 -15.30 25.47 -14.84
N ASN A 254 -16.01 24.33 -14.96
CA ASN A 254 -17.35 24.26 -15.56
C ASN A 254 -18.49 24.12 -14.54
N THR A 255 -18.19 23.81 -13.29
CA THR A 255 -19.21 23.70 -12.23
C THR A 255 -19.42 25.09 -11.65
N ASP A 256 -20.42 25.77 -12.18
CA ASP A 256 -21.04 26.89 -11.49
C ASP A 256 -21.78 26.34 -10.25
N THR A 257 -20.99 26.08 -9.22
CA THR A 257 -21.42 25.45 -7.95
C THR A 257 -22.48 26.33 -7.28
N GLU A 258 -22.48 27.62 -7.60
CA GLU A 258 -23.48 28.59 -7.19
C GLU A 258 -24.82 28.36 -7.90
N SER A 259 -24.82 28.13 -9.22
CA SER A 259 -26.03 27.78 -10.00
C SER A 259 -26.68 26.46 -9.56
N LEU A 260 -25.90 25.41 -9.25
CA LEU A 260 -26.45 24.13 -8.77
C LEU A 260 -27.11 24.26 -7.38
N SER A 261 -26.60 25.15 -6.52
CA SER A 261 -27.17 25.43 -5.19
C SER A 261 -28.50 26.20 -5.24
N LYS A 262 -28.79 26.88 -6.37
CA LYS A 262 -29.99 27.68 -6.63
C LYS A 262 -30.86 27.09 -7.75
N ILE A 263 -30.79 25.78 -8.00
CA ILE A 263 -31.58 25.10 -9.05
C ILE A 263 -33.07 25.45 -9.01
N LYS A 264 -33.63 25.64 -7.80
CA LYS A 264 -35.05 25.98 -7.59
C LYS A 264 -35.42 27.39 -8.10
N ASP A 265 -34.43 28.26 -8.29
CA ASP A 265 -34.59 29.65 -8.71
C ASP A 265 -34.32 29.82 -10.23
N ILE A 266 -33.93 28.75 -10.93
CA ILE A 266 -33.65 28.76 -12.37
C ILE A 266 -34.96 28.57 -13.15
N ASN A 267 -35.47 29.66 -13.73
CA ASN A 267 -36.69 29.65 -14.54
C ASN A 267 -36.45 29.41 -16.06
N SER A 268 -35.21 29.18 -16.48
CA SER A 268 -34.86 28.92 -17.88
C SER A 268 -34.78 27.42 -18.15
N LEU A 269 -35.67 26.93 -19.02
CA LEU A 269 -35.71 25.52 -19.44
C LEU A 269 -34.41 25.10 -20.16
N ASP A 270 -33.89 25.93 -21.05
CA ASP A 270 -32.65 25.65 -21.79
C ASP A 270 -31.46 25.49 -20.84
N ARG A 271 -31.39 26.33 -19.81
CA ARG A 271 -30.36 26.25 -18.78
C ARG A 271 -30.48 24.98 -17.93
N LEU A 272 -31.71 24.55 -17.63
CA LEU A 272 -31.96 23.29 -16.91
C LEU A 272 -31.59 22.06 -17.75
N ILE A 273 -31.86 22.08 -19.06
CA ILE A 273 -31.47 21.02 -20.00
C ILE A 273 -29.94 20.94 -20.12
N GLU A 274 -29.26 22.08 -20.20
CA GLU A 274 -27.79 22.15 -20.23
C GLU A 274 -27.19 21.58 -18.94
N LEU A 275 -27.68 22.00 -17.78
CA LEU A 275 -27.23 21.50 -16.47
C LEU A 275 -27.50 20.01 -16.30
N ARG A 276 -28.65 19.51 -16.76
CA ARG A 276 -28.98 18.08 -16.74
C ARG A 276 -28.01 17.29 -17.62
N THR A 277 -27.77 17.74 -18.84
CA THR A 277 -26.87 17.09 -19.80
C THR A 277 -25.44 17.04 -19.24
N GLN A 278 -24.97 18.13 -18.65
CA GLN A 278 -23.67 18.16 -17.96
C GLN A 278 -23.61 17.19 -16.77
N ASN A 279 -24.67 17.11 -15.96
CA ASN A 279 -24.75 16.17 -14.84
C ASN A 279 -24.79 14.71 -15.30
N GLU A 280 -25.55 14.37 -16.35
CA GLU A 280 -25.64 13.01 -16.89
C GLU A 280 -24.31 12.57 -17.52
N GLN A 281 -23.65 13.45 -18.29
CA GLN A 281 -22.30 13.19 -18.82
C GLN A 281 -21.28 13.00 -17.69
N THR A 282 -21.39 13.78 -16.61
CA THR A 282 -20.56 13.67 -15.41
C THR A 282 -20.79 12.34 -14.68
N LEU A 283 -22.05 11.93 -14.53
CA LEU A 283 -22.41 10.65 -13.93
C LEU A 283 -21.86 9.47 -14.75
N HIS A 284 -21.99 9.52 -16.07
CA HIS A 284 -21.41 8.51 -16.96
C HIS A 284 -19.89 8.46 -16.89
N ALA A 285 -19.22 9.62 -16.83
CA ALA A 285 -17.77 9.68 -16.68
C ALA A 285 -17.31 9.15 -15.31
N LEU A 286 -17.98 9.51 -14.20
CA LEU A 286 -17.68 8.98 -12.87
C LEU A 286 -17.96 7.49 -12.77
N ALA A 287 -19.01 6.99 -13.42
CA ALA A 287 -19.26 5.56 -13.55
C ALA A 287 -18.15 4.86 -14.35
N GLY A 288 -17.64 5.50 -15.40
CA GLY A 288 -16.47 5.05 -16.15
C GLY A 288 -15.19 5.02 -15.32
N TYR A 289 -14.88 6.09 -14.58
CA TYR A 289 -13.71 6.13 -13.69
C TYR A 289 -13.83 5.17 -12.52
N TYR A 290 -15.02 5.01 -11.95
CA TYR A 290 -15.29 3.97 -10.96
C TYR A 290 -15.15 2.59 -11.57
N SER A 291 -15.54 2.40 -12.84
CA SER A 291 -15.31 1.16 -13.58
C SER A 291 -13.83 0.90 -13.81
N VAL A 292 -13.02 1.92 -14.15
CA VAL A 292 -11.56 1.79 -14.29
C VAL A 292 -10.92 1.53 -12.93
N PHE A 293 -11.26 2.26 -11.88
CA PHE A 293 -10.80 1.99 -10.51
C PHE A 293 -11.17 0.56 -10.07
N LYS A 294 -12.40 0.14 -10.37
CA LYS A 294 -12.90 -1.21 -10.15
C LYS A 294 -12.17 -2.23 -11.03
N GLU A 295 -11.82 -1.93 -12.27
CA GLU A 295 -11.03 -2.78 -13.17
C GLU A 295 -9.58 -2.87 -12.73
N THR A 296 -8.95 -1.79 -12.26
CA THR A 296 -7.59 -1.80 -11.71
C THR A 296 -7.57 -2.63 -10.42
N VAL A 297 -8.51 -2.41 -9.50
CA VAL A 297 -8.68 -3.24 -8.28
C VAL A 297 -9.02 -4.69 -8.64
N ASN A 298 -9.91 -4.93 -9.60
CA ASN A 298 -10.27 -6.27 -10.07
C ASN A 298 -9.19 -6.91 -10.97
N SER A 299 -8.25 -6.17 -11.53
CA SER A 299 -7.13 -6.75 -12.29
C SER A 299 -6.00 -7.13 -11.35
N LEU A 300 -5.78 -6.31 -10.31
CA LEU A 300 -4.84 -6.57 -9.21
C LEU A 300 -5.31 -7.72 -8.31
N GLU A 301 -6.63 -7.95 -8.17
CA GLU A 301 -7.17 -8.97 -7.27
C GLU A 301 -8.13 -9.99 -7.91
N GLY A 302 -8.75 -9.69 -9.05
CA GLY A 302 -9.87 -10.48 -9.59
C GLY A 302 -9.49 -11.78 -10.29
N GLN A 303 -8.24 -11.93 -10.76
CA GLN A 303 -7.75 -13.25 -11.16
C GLN A 303 -7.65 -14.19 -9.95
N ASN A 304 -7.28 -13.66 -8.78
CA ASN A 304 -7.13 -14.45 -7.55
C ASN A 304 -8.46 -14.58 -6.79
N ILE A 305 -9.34 -13.58 -6.83
CA ILE A 305 -10.63 -13.58 -6.12
C ILE A 305 -11.67 -14.44 -6.83
N ASN A 306 -11.77 -14.44 -8.15
CA ASN A 306 -12.73 -15.35 -8.82
C ASN A 306 -12.30 -16.81 -8.66
N GLU A 307 -11.00 -17.10 -8.80
CA GLU A 307 -10.46 -18.42 -8.44
C GLU A 307 -10.69 -18.76 -6.97
N THR A 308 -10.49 -17.81 -6.05
CA THR A 308 -10.75 -18.02 -4.61
C THR A 308 -12.23 -18.19 -4.31
N ILE A 309 -13.12 -17.43 -4.96
CA ILE A 309 -14.59 -17.56 -4.84
C ILE A 309 -15.02 -18.92 -5.38
N ASP A 310 -14.50 -19.35 -6.52
CA ASP A 310 -14.84 -20.65 -7.11
C ASP A 310 -14.26 -21.79 -6.29
N ASN A 311 -13.05 -21.64 -5.75
CA ASN A 311 -12.42 -22.60 -4.84
C ASN A 311 -13.18 -22.66 -3.49
N LEU A 312 -13.65 -21.52 -2.96
CA LEU A 312 -14.50 -21.45 -1.76
C LEU A 312 -15.89 -22.04 -2.00
N LYS A 313 -16.51 -21.81 -3.16
CA LYS A 313 -17.78 -22.45 -3.56
C LYS A 313 -17.62 -23.95 -3.68
N ASN A 314 -16.54 -24.42 -4.33
CA ASN A 314 -16.24 -25.84 -4.48
C ASN A 314 -16.01 -26.50 -3.12
N LYS A 315 -15.18 -25.90 -2.25
CA LYS A 315 -14.96 -26.39 -0.88
C LYS A 315 -16.23 -26.36 -0.03
N SER A 316 -17.07 -25.34 -0.18
CA SER A 316 -18.36 -25.25 0.51
C SER A 316 -19.31 -26.37 0.07
N ALA A 317 -19.34 -26.70 -1.22
CA ALA A 317 -20.10 -27.83 -1.75
C ALA A 317 -19.56 -29.19 -1.25
N GLU A 318 -18.23 -29.37 -1.18
CA GLU A 318 -17.59 -30.56 -0.62
C GLU A 318 -17.91 -30.73 0.88
N ILE A 319 -17.85 -29.65 1.65
CA ILE A 319 -18.21 -29.63 3.08
C ILE A 319 -19.69 -30.01 3.24
N ALA A 320 -20.59 -29.42 2.45
CA ALA A 320 -22.02 -29.73 2.51
C ALA A 320 -22.31 -31.19 2.15
N ALA A 321 -21.60 -31.76 1.16
CA ALA A 321 -21.71 -33.17 0.82
C ALA A 321 -21.23 -34.07 1.97
N ARG A 322 -20.09 -33.72 2.60
CA ARG A 322 -19.54 -34.48 3.73
C ARG A 322 -20.42 -34.42 4.96
N ILE A 323 -21.04 -33.28 5.25
CA ILE A 323 -22.04 -33.14 6.32
C ILE A 323 -23.19 -34.13 6.10
N LYS A 324 -23.77 -34.18 4.89
CA LYS A 324 -24.85 -35.12 4.58
C LYS A 324 -24.43 -36.58 4.75
N THR A 325 -23.21 -36.94 4.36
CA THR A 325 -22.68 -38.29 4.55
C THR A 325 -22.56 -38.64 6.04
N ILE A 326 -22.00 -37.74 6.84
CA ILE A 326 -21.84 -37.95 8.28
C ILE A 326 -23.21 -38.03 8.98
N GLU A 327 -24.17 -37.19 8.61
CA GLU A 327 -25.54 -37.25 9.15
C GLU A 327 -26.21 -38.60 8.84
N ALA A 328 -26.01 -39.15 7.64
CA ALA A 328 -26.52 -40.46 7.26
C ALA A 328 -25.82 -41.59 8.04
N GLU A 329 -24.50 -41.52 8.21
CA GLU A 329 -23.72 -42.47 9.02
C GLU A 329 -24.15 -42.47 10.50
N ILE A 330 -24.39 -41.28 11.07
CA ILE A 330 -24.89 -41.13 12.45
C ILE A 330 -26.28 -41.76 12.57
N LYS A 331 -27.19 -41.44 11.65
CA LYS A 331 -28.55 -41.99 11.67
C LYS A 331 -28.56 -43.51 11.53
N ALA A 332 -27.73 -44.06 10.64
CA ALA A 332 -27.60 -45.51 10.47
C ALA A 332 -27.05 -46.18 11.74
N LYS A 333 -26.04 -45.59 12.39
CA LYS A 333 -25.52 -46.08 13.69
C LYS A 333 -26.56 -46.00 14.80
N GLU A 334 -27.36 -44.94 14.86
CA GLU A 334 -28.45 -44.82 15.83
C GLU A 334 -29.57 -45.85 15.60
N GLU A 335 -29.91 -46.16 14.35
CA GLU A 335 -30.88 -47.19 14.01
C GLU A 335 -30.36 -48.59 14.33
N GLN A 336 -29.08 -48.86 14.04
CA GLN A 336 -28.42 -50.12 14.37
C GLN A 336 -28.32 -50.31 15.90
N ALA A 337 -27.97 -49.26 16.64
CA ALA A 337 -27.96 -49.28 18.11
C ALA A 337 -29.38 -49.47 18.69
N LYS A 338 -30.43 -48.90 18.07
CA LYS A 338 -31.82 -49.13 18.48
C LYS A 338 -32.28 -50.57 18.22
N LEU A 339 -31.85 -51.17 17.10
CA LEU A 339 -32.12 -52.56 16.76
C LEU A 339 -31.42 -53.52 17.72
N GLU A 340 -30.13 -53.31 18.00
CA GLU A 340 -29.36 -54.09 18.98
C GLU A 340 -29.95 -53.99 20.40
N LYS A 341 -30.41 -52.79 20.79
CA LYS A 341 -31.07 -52.59 22.09
C LYS A 341 -32.42 -53.30 22.15
N LYS A 342 -33.21 -53.31 21.06
CA LYS A 342 -34.47 -54.07 20.98
C LYS A 342 -34.23 -55.59 21.04
N LEU A 343 -33.24 -56.10 20.32
CA LEU A 343 -32.86 -57.53 20.35
C LEU A 343 -32.48 -57.98 21.77
N LYS A 344 -31.60 -57.23 22.45
CA LYS A 344 -31.23 -57.52 23.85
C LYS A 344 -32.39 -57.42 24.85
N THR A 345 -33.37 -56.55 24.59
CA THR A 345 -34.56 -56.43 25.46
C THR A 345 -35.54 -57.59 25.23
N THR A 346 -35.57 -58.16 24.02
CA THR A 346 -36.44 -59.28 23.66
C THR A 346 -35.87 -60.60 24.18
N GLU A 347 -34.54 -60.75 24.17
CA GLU A 347 -33.83 -61.89 24.80
C GLU A 347 -33.99 -61.91 26.33
N ASN A 348 -33.91 -60.75 27.00
CA ASN A 348 -34.11 -60.66 28.45
C ASN A 348 -35.57 -60.90 28.89
N ASN A 349 -36.55 -60.62 28.04
CA ASN A 349 -37.97 -60.87 28.33
C ASN A 349 -38.41 -62.32 28.01
N ALA A 350 -37.58 -63.11 27.34
CA ALA A 350 -37.82 -64.53 27.07
C ALA A 350 -37.18 -65.46 28.13
N GLN A 351 -36.41 -64.91 29.07
CA GLN A 351 -35.75 -65.63 30.17
C GLN A 351 -36.36 -65.37 31.56
N ASN A 352 -37.41 -64.55 31.64
CA ASN A 352 -38.33 -64.45 32.79
C ASN A 352 -39.68 -65.04 32.40
#